data_AF-A0A839DUE0-F1
#
_entry.id   AF-A0A839DUE0-F1
#
_cell.length_a   1.000
_cell.length_b   1.000
_cell.length_c   1.000
_cell.angle_alpha   90.00
_cell.angle_beta   90.00
_cell.angle_gamma   90.00
#
_symmetry.space_group_name_H-M   'P 1'
#
loop_
_entity.id
_entity.type
_entity.pdbx_description
1 polymer ?
#
loop_
_entity_poly.entity_id
_entity_poly.type
_entity_poly.pdbx_seq_one_letter_code
_entity_poly.pdbx_strand_id
1 'polypeptide(L)'
;MGDGFGVEPEVLRQAASKIFDTVGGADGRKLDSFCGDSGAYGHDALFKAFEEFCSATQLGAEVLVRKAESTGDGLNHAARTYAESDGVANDEMTALVNDLNGSRAPGGK
;
A
#
# COMPACT_ATOMS: atom_id res chain seq x y z
N MET A 1 20.88 -0.90 -23.70
CA MET A 1 20.04 0.19 -23.17
C MET A 1 19.64 -0.27 -21.78
N GLY A 2 20.15 0.43 -20.77
CA GLY A 2 20.16 -0.04 -19.38
C GLY A 2 18.75 -0.21 -18.84
N ASP A 3 18.53 -1.33 -18.16
CA ASP A 3 17.33 -1.61 -17.39
C ASP A 3 17.26 -0.54 -16.28
N GLY A 4 16.48 0.51 -16.51
CA GLY A 4 16.16 1.49 -15.48
C GLY A 4 15.60 0.73 -14.28
N PHE A 5 15.97 1.17 -13.07
CA PHE A 5 15.63 0.56 -11.77
C PHE A 5 14.54 -0.52 -11.89
N GLY A 6 14.90 -1.81 -11.76
CA GLY A 6 14.04 -2.98 -12.06
C GLY A 6 12.82 -3.17 -11.14
N VAL A 7 12.18 -2.07 -10.77
CA VAL A 7 10.97 -1.96 -9.98
C VAL A 7 9.86 -1.51 -10.91
N GLU A 8 8.97 -2.43 -11.26
CA GLU A 8 7.80 -2.13 -12.07
C GLU A 8 6.74 -1.40 -11.21
N PRO A 9 6.39 -0.14 -11.51
CA PRO A 9 5.43 0.63 -10.71
C PRO A 9 4.06 -0.05 -10.60
N GLU A 10 3.68 -0.81 -11.63
CA GLU A 10 2.43 -1.56 -11.65
C GLU A 10 2.44 -2.73 -10.65
N VAL A 11 3.57 -3.41 -10.48
CA VAL A 11 3.72 -4.49 -9.49
C VAL A 11 3.58 -3.92 -8.07
N LEU A 12 4.14 -2.74 -7.82
CA LEU A 12 3.98 -2.03 -6.54
C LEU A 12 2.52 -1.64 -6.26
N ARG A 13 1.79 -1.12 -7.27
CA ARG A 13 0.37 -0.79 -7.13
C ARG A 13 -0.48 -2.02 -6.87
N GLN A 14 -0.21 -3.13 -7.57
CA GLN A 14 -0.92 -4.39 -7.34
C GLN A 14 -0.65 -4.95 -5.95
N ALA A 15 0.59 -4.86 -5.47
CA ALA A 15 0.92 -5.26 -4.10
C ALA A 15 0.20 -4.39 -3.06
N ALA A 16 0.15 -3.07 -3.27
CA ALA A 16 -0.63 -2.16 -2.42
C ALA A 16 -2.12 -2.53 -2.40
N SER A 17 -2.74 -2.76 -3.57
CA SER A 17 -4.15 -3.16 -3.69
C SER A 17 -4.43 -4.44 -2.92
N LYS A 18 -3.60 -5.48 -3.10
CA LYS A 18 -3.75 -6.75 -2.39
C LYS A 18 -3.68 -6.59 -0.87
N ILE A 19 -2.82 -5.69 -0.39
CA ILE A 19 -2.72 -5.38 1.04
C ILE A 19 -4.03 -4.74 1.52
N PHE A 20 -4.52 -3.71 0.85
CA PHE A 20 -5.78 -3.05 1.18
C PHE A 20 -6.98 -3.99 1.13
N ASP A 21 -7.09 -4.84 0.11
CA ASP A 21 -8.15 -5.84 -0.02
C ASP A 21 -8.11 -6.84 1.14
N THR A 22 -6.91 -7.27 1.54
CA THR A 22 -6.73 -8.23 2.64
C THR A 22 -7.15 -7.63 3.97
N VAL A 23 -6.79 -6.37 4.25
CA VAL A 23 -7.12 -5.72 5.53
C VAL A 23 -8.52 -5.11 5.57
N GLY A 24 -9.08 -4.71 4.44
CA GLY A 24 -10.47 -4.26 4.35
C GLY A 24 -11.46 -5.33 4.77
N GLY A 25 -11.12 -6.62 4.61
CA GLY A 25 -11.89 -7.74 5.15
C GLY A 25 -11.77 -7.94 6.67
N ALA A 26 -10.79 -7.32 7.32
CA ALA A 26 -10.53 -7.44 8.75
C ALA A 26 -11.25 -6.35 9.59
N ASP A 27 -11.45 -5.15 9.03
CA ASP A 27 -12.06 -4.00 9.72
C ASP A 27 -13.51 -4.24 10.18
N GLY A 28 -14.20 -5.24 9.60
CA GLY A 28 -15.56 -5.62 9.98
C GLY A 28 -15.68 -6.58 11.17
N ARG A 29 -14.57 -7.14 11.71
CA ARG A 29 -14.62 -8.21 12.73
C ARG A 29 -14.31 -7.67 14.12
N LYS A 30 -15.34 -7.08 14.73
CA LYS A 30 -15.36 -6.63 16.12
C LYS A 30 -15.40 -7.83 17.09
N LEU A 31 -14.23 -8.25 17.59
CA LEU A 31 -14.04 -9.28 18.63
C LEU A 31 -14.63 -8.88 19.99
N ASP A 32 -14.80 -7.60 20.25
CA ASP A 32 -15.54 -7.07 21.41
C ASP A 32 -17.00 -7.58 21.44
N SER A 33 -17.60 -7.85 20.28
CA SER A 33 -18.93 -8.46 20.20
C SER A 33 -18.97 -9.96 20.54
N PHE A 34 -17.81 -10.63 20.60
CA PHE A 34 -17.70 -12.06 20.86
C PHE A 34 -17.77 -12.40 22.36
N CYS A 35 -17.49 -11.43 23.23
CA CYS A 35 -17.40 -11.66 24.67
C CYS A 35 -18.79 -11.81 25.31
N GLY A 36 -19.87 -11.39 24.64
CA GLY A 36 -21.25 -11.62 25.08
C GLY A 36 -21.59 -10.98 26.43
N ASP A 37 -22.71 -11.40 27.03
CA ASP A 37 -23.15 -10.92 28.34
C ASP A 37 -22.45 -11.69 29.47
N SER A 38 -22.06 -10.99 30.53
CA SER A 38 -21.49 -11.55 31.75
C SER A 38 -22.29 -12.74 32.31
N GLY A 39 -23.62 -12.72 32.20
CA GLY A 39 -24.50 -13.79 32.67
C GLY A 39 -24.39 -15.10 31.90
N ALA A 40 -23.75 -15.11 30.72
CA ALA A 40 -23.46 -16.33 29.97
C ALA A 40 -22.29 -17.13 30.56
N TYR A 41 -21.51 -16.52 31.45
CA TYR A 41 -20.37 -17.12 32.11
C TYR A 41 -20.74 -17.48 33.53
N GLY A 42 -20.57 -18.75 33.91
CA GLY A 42 -20.88 -19.22 35.27
C GLY A 42 -19.97 -18.65 36.36
N HIS A 43 -19.03 -17.76 36.03
CA HIS A 43 -18.08 -17.18 36.96
C HIS A 43 -17.51 -15.84 36.44
N ASP A 44 -17.60 -14.77 37.24
CA ASP A 44 -17.19 -13.41 36.85
C ASP A 44 -15.71 -13.31 36.43
N ALA A 45 -14.82 -14.02 37.14
CA ALA A 45 -13.40 -14.06 36.79
C ALA A 45 -13.13 -14.64 35.39
N LEU A 46 -13.94 -15.61 34.93
CA LEU A 46 -13.81 -16.17 33.58
C LEU A 46 -14.27 -15.14 32.53
N PHE A 47 -15.39 -14.47 32.79
CA PHE A 47 -15.87 -13.40 31.93
C PHE A 47 -14.83 -12.29 31.78
N LYS A 48 -14.26 -11.80 32.89
CA LYS A 48 -13.20 -10.78 32.87
C LYS A 48 -11.98 -11.20 32.07
N ALA A 49 -11.47 -12.41 32.31
CA ALA A 49 -10.31 -12.91 31.57
C ALA A 49 -10.59 -13.00 30.06
N PHE A 50 -11.82 -13.38 29.68
CA PHE A 50 -12.21 -13.46 28.28
C PHE A 50 -12.45 -12.09 27.65
N GLU A 51 -13.04 -11.14 28.37
CA GLU A 51 -13.18 -9.74 27.96
C GLU A 51 -11.82 -9.07 27.74
N GLU A 52 -10.86 -9.29 28.65
CA GLU A 52 -9.47 -8.83 28.52
C GLU A 52 -8.81 -9.42 27.27
N PHE A 53 -9.00 -10.72 27.04
CA PHE A 53 -8.48 -11.40 25.84
C PHE A 53 -9.09 -10.82 24.55
N CYS A 54 -10.41 -10.66 24.48
CA CYS A 54 -11.10 -10.05 23.34
C CYS A 54 -10.52 -8.67 23.04
N SER A 55 -10.40 -7.83 24.07
CA SER A 55 -9.95 -6.44 23.97
C SER A 55 -8.50 -6.34 23.51
N ALA A 56 -7.60 -7.13 24.10
CA ALA A 56 -6.20 -7.17 23.71
C ALA A 56 -6.03 -7.67 22.26
N THR A 57 -6.81 -8.68 21.87
CA THR A 57 -6.77 -9.24 20.51
C THR A 57 -7.30 -8.23 19.49
N GLN A 58 -8.39 -7.52 19.79
CA GLN A 58 -8.91 -6.44 18.95
C GLN A 58 -7.86 -5.37 18.73
N LEU A 59 -7.24 -4.86 19.80
CA LEU A 59 -6.21 -3.84 19.70
C LEU A 59 -5.01 -4.32 18.86
N GLY A 60 -4.59 -5.57 19.04
CA GLY A 60 -3.55 -6.19 18.23
C GLY A 60 -3.91 -6.25 16.75
N ALA A 61 -5.15 -6.66 16.43
CA ALA A 61 -5.66 -6.70 15.07
C ALA A 61 -5.68 -5.31 14.41
N GLU A 62 -6.17 -4.29 15.12
CA GLU A 62 -6.16 -2.91 14.63
C GLU A 62 -4.76 -2.38 14.34
N VAL A 63 -3.78 -2.71 15.20
CA VAL A 63 -2.37 -2.33 14.96
C VAL A 63 -1.83 -2.99 13.70
N LEU A 64 -2.15 -4.27 13.46
CA LEU A 64 -1.74 -4.98 12.26
C LEU A 64 -2.38 -4.39 11.00
N VAL A 65 -3.68 -4.07 11.05
CA VAL A 65 -4.40 -3.39 9.96
C VAL A 65 -3.73 -2.06 9.63
N ARG A 66 -3.53 -1.18 10.61
CA ARG A 66 -2.87 0.12 10.39
C ARG A 66 -1.46 0.00 9.80
N LYS A 67 -0.68 -0.99 10.25
CA LYS A 67 0.68 -1.24 9.71
C LYS A 67 0.63 -1.70 8.25
N ALA A 68 -0.31 -2.57 7.93
CA ALA A 68 -0.51 -3.03 6.57
C ALA A 68 -0.98 -1.89 5.65
N GLU A 69 -1.94 -1.07 6.06
CA GLU A 69 -2.35 0.14 5.33
C GLU A 69 -1.16 1.06 5.05
N SER A 70 -0.36 1.37 6.09
CA SER A 70 0.85 2.18 5.94
C SER A 70 1.87 1.57 4.96
N THR A 71 1.97 0.24 4.91
CA THR A 71 2.82 -0.44 3.93
C THR A 71 2.26 -0.30 2.51
N GLY A 72 0.94 -0.46 2.34
CA GLY A 72 0.25 -0.24 1.07
C GLY A 72 0.44 1.20 0.54
N ASP A 73 0.31 2.19 1.42
CA ASP A 73 0.57 3.60 1.09
C ASP A 73 2.02 3.81 0.65
N GLY A 74 2.98 3.21 1.35
CA GLY A 74 4.40 3.29 1.00
C GLY A 74 4.70 2.71 -0.39
N LEU A 75 4.08 1.57 -0.74
CA LEU A 75 4.22 0.97 -2.07
C LEU A 75 3.60 1.85 -3.16
N ASN A 76 2.45 2.46 -2.88
CA ASN A 76 1.79 3.36 -3.83
C ASN A 76 2.59 4.65 -4.04
N HIS A 77 3.18 5.18 -2.97
CA HIS A 77 4.09 6.32 -3.04
C HIS A 77 5.32 5.98 -3.89
N ALA A 78 5.98 4.85 -3.63
CA ALA A 78 7.12 4.40 -4.43
C ALA A 78 6.76 4.23 -5.92
N ALA A 79 5.60 3.64 -6.22
CA ALA A 79 5.12 3.49 -7.59
C ALA A 79 4.95 4.83 -8.32
N ARG A 80 4.45 5.86 -7.63
CA ARG A 80 4.33 7.21 -8.19
C ARG A 80 5.69 7.81 -8.47
N THR A 81 6.61 7.75 -7.51
CA THR A 81 7.95 8.29 -7.66
C THR A 81 8.71 7.64 -8.82
N TYR A 82 8.61 6.32 -9.00
CA TYR A 82 9.23 5.66 -10.15
C TYR A 82 8.61 6.11 -11.48
N ALA A 83 7.27 6.17 -11.57
CA ALA A 83 6.60 6.61 -12.78
C ALA A 83 6.91 8.08 -13.15
N GLU A 84 7.01 8.96 -12.15
CA GLU A 84 7.40 10.36 -12.34
C GLU A 84 8.84 10.48 -12.83
N SER A 85 9.77 9.74 -12.21
CA SER A 85 11.18 9.73 -12.61
C SER A 85 11.37 9.23 -14.05
N ASP A 86 10.66 8.16 -14.45
CA ASP A 86 10.70 7.64 -15.81
C ASP A 86 10.07 8.62 -16.81
N GLY A 87 9.02 9.32 -16.41
CA GLY A 87 8.39 10.38 -17.21
C GLY A 87 9.38 11.50 -17.53
N VAL A 88 10.05 12.04 -16.50
CA VAL A 88 11.06 13.09 -16.67
C VAL A 88 12.19 12.64 -17.58
N ALA A 89 12.70 11.41 -17.40
CA ALA A 89 13.77 10.87 -18.24
C ALA A 89 13.35 10.74 -19.72
N ASN A 90 12.11 10.33 -19.99
CA ASN A 90 11.58 10.23 -21.35
C ASN A 90 11.36 11.60 -21.99
N ASP A 91 10.88 12.59 -21.23
CA ASP A 91 10.71 13.96 -21.71
C ASP A 91 12.06 14.59 -22.09
N GLU A 92 13.08 14.42 -21.25
CA GLU A 92 14.45 14.86 -21.54
C GLU A 92 15.01 14.17 -22.80
N MET A 93 14.83 12.84 -22.92
CA MET A 93 15.26 12.11 -24.11
C MET A 93 14.54 12.59 -25.37
N THR A 94 13.24 12.85 -25.28
CA THR A 94 12.43 13.36 -26.40
C THR A 94 12.89 14.76 -26.81
N ALA A 95 13.20 15.63 -25.84
CA ALA A 95 13.74 16.96 -26.09
C ALA A 95 15.09 16.90 -26.81
N LEU A 96 16.00 16.04 -26.37
CA LEU A 96 17.29 15.83 -27.03
C LEU A 96 17.14 15.27 -28.46
N VAL A 97 16.24 14.32 -28.68
CA VAL A 97 15.96 13.77 -30.02
C VAL A 97 15.40 14.84 -30.95
N ASN A 98 14.50 15.70 -30.45
CA ASN A 98 13.95 16.82 -31.22
C ASN A 98 15.01 17.87 -31.57
N ASP A 99 15.91 18.19 -30.64
CA ASP A 99 17.04 19.10 -30.88
C ASP A 99 18.01 18.55 -31.95
N LEU A 100 18.37 17.27 -31.86
CA LEU A 100 19.21 16.59 -32.86
C LEU A 100 18.55 16.55 -34.24
N ASN A 101 17.24 16.33 -34.32
CA ASN A 101 16.50 16.35 -35.57
C ASN A 101 16.37 17.76 -36.16
N GLY A 102 16.20 18.78 -35.32
CA GLY A 102 16.16 20.20 -35.72
C GLY A 102 17.51 20.70 -36.24
N SER A 103 18.61 20.29 -35.61
CA SER A 103 19.99 20.63 -36.01
C SER A 103 20.42 19.95 -37.32
N ARG A 104 19.71 18.89 -37.74
CA ARG A 104 20.00 18.10 -38.95
C ARG A 104 19.25 18.57 -40.21
N ALA A 105 18.39 19.59 -40.12
CA ALA A 105 17.82 20.25 -41.29
C ALA A 105 18.90 21.11 -41.98
N PRO A 106 19.48 20.69 -43.13
CA PRO A 106 20.56 21.43 -43.74
C PRO A 106 19.99 22.58 -44.56
N GLY A 107 20.72 23.71 -44.56
CA GLY A 107 20.54 24.79 -45.51
C GLY A 107 20.37 24.25 -46.92
N GLY A 108 19.14 24.36 -47.43
CA GLY A 108 18.75 23.98 -48.78
C GLY A 108 18.51 25.22 -49.63
N LYS A 109 19.58 25.64 -50.30
CA LYS A 109 19.69 26.61 -51.42
C LYS A 109 19.28 28.06 -51.19
#